data_AF-A0A1G7HG51-F1
#
_entry.id   AF-A0A1G7HG51-F1
#
_cell.length_a   1.000
_cell.length_b   1.000
_cell.length_c   1.000
_cell.angle_alpha   90.00
_cell.angle_beta   90.00
_cell.angle_gamma   90.00
#
_symmetry.space_group_name_H-M   'P 1'
#
loop_
_entity.id
_entity.type
_entity.pdbx_description
1 polymer ?
#
loop_
_entity_poly.entity_id
_entity_poly.type
_entity_poly.pdbx_seq_one_letter_code
_entity_poly.pdbx_strand_id
1 'polypeptide(L)'
;MIYAEYFSLQVKSFGIPKLSVDQYKRMMNIIHIEGIILGMRESNEPNKYYTQRYRHTKSFNELTKRLPPELLYSEMIKLSESFYK
;
A
#
# COMPACT_ATOMS: atom_id res chain seq x y z
N MET A 1 -1.22 -2.43 10.60
CA MET A 1 -1.26 -2.08 9.16
C MET A 1 0.13 -1.61 8.78
N ILE A 2 0.99 -2.53 8.36
CA ILE A 2 2.45 -2.33 8.31
C ILE A 2 2.81 -1.23 7.30
N TYR A 3 2.16 -1.19 6.13
CA TYR A 3 2.47 -0.18 5.11
C TYR A 3 1.95 1.19 5.53
N ALA A 4 0.73 1.26 6.06
CA ALA A 4 0.18 2.51 6.57
C ALA A 4 1.01 3.11 7.71
N GLU A 5 1.48 2.28 8.65
CA GLU A 5 2.37 2.69 9.73
C GLU A 5 3.69 3.24 9.19
N TYR A 6 4.32 2.52 8.25
CA TYR A 6 5.57 2.95 7.65
C TYR A 6 5.42 4.28 6.87
N PHE A 7 4.42 4.39 5.99
CA PHE A 7 4.19 5.61 5.22
C PHE A 7 3.88 6.81 6.12
N SER A 8 3.11 6.60 7.19
CA SER A 8 2.82 7.63 8.18
C SER A 8 4.09 8.11 8.88
N LEU A 9 4.99 7.20 9.23
CA LEU A 9 6.29 7.55 9.82
C LEU A 9 7.13 8.37 8.86
N GLN A 10 7.21 7.97 7.59
CA GLN A 10 7.95 8.72 6.57
C GLN A 10 7.40 10.15 6.42
N VAL A 11 6.08 10.31 6.37
CA VAL A 11 5.44 11.63 6.25
C VAL A 11 5.68 12.49 7.49
N LYS A 12 5.60 11.92 8.69
CA LYS A 12 5.86 12.65 9.95
C LYS A 12 7.31 13.10 10.08
N SER A 13 8.26 12.27 9.67
CA SER A 13 9.69 12.53 9.83
C SER A 13 10.28 13.40 8.73
N PHE A 14 9.82 13.24 7.49
CA PHE A 14 10.45 13.85 6.31
C PHE A 14 9.49 14.71 5.46
N GLY A 15 8.23 14.84 5.88
CA GLY A 15 7.20 15.57 5.15
C GLY A 15 6.60 14.79 3.97
N ILE A 16 5.85 15.48 3.12
CA ILE A 16 5.16 14.85 1.99
C ILE A 16 6.21 14.42 0.95
N PRO A 17 6.24 13.13 0.56
CA PRO A 17 7.21 12.66 -0.43
C PRO A 17 6.92 13.23 -1.81
N LYS A 18 7.98 13.47 -2.59
CA LYS A 18 7.90 13.89 -4.00
C LYS A 18 7.49 12.73 -4.91
N LEU A 19 6.30 12.21 -4.69
CA LEU A 19 5.70 11.16 -5.52
C LEU A 19 5.02 11.78 -6.74
N SER A 20 5.09 11.10 -7.88
CA SER A 20 4.23 11.40 -9.01
C SER A 20 2.78 11.09 -8.64
N VAL A 21 1.83 11.67 -9.39
CA VAL A 21 0.39 11.46 -9.15
C VAL A 21 0.04 9.96 -9.09
N ASP A 22 0.64 9.15 -9.97
CA ASP A 22 0.37 7.71 -10.02
C ASP A 22 0.96 6.96 -8.83
N GLN A 23 2.17 7.33 -8.38
CA GLN A 23 2.75 6.70 -7.19
C GLN A 23 2.02 7.15 -5.92
N TYR A 24 1.55 8.39 -5.84
CA TYR A 24 0.72 8.84 -4.73
C TYR A 24 -0.61 8.07 -4.67
N LYS A 25 -1.29 7.88 -5.82
CA LYS A 25 -2.48 7.03 -5.93
C LYS A 25 -2.19 5.59 -5.51
N ARG A 26 -1.05 5.02 -5.96
CA ARG A 26 -0.59 3.68 -5.55
C ARG A 26 -0.45 3.59 -4.03
N MET A 27 0.17 4.57 -3.39
CA MET A 27 0.34 4.64 -1.93
C MET A 27 -1.02 4.60 -1.20
N MET A 28 -1.97 5.43 -1.63
CA MET A 28 -3.31 5.49 -1.05
C MET A 28 -4.09 4.18 -1.24
N ASN A 29 -3.98 3.57 -2.42
CA ASN A 29 -4.63 2.28 -2.70
C ASN A 29 -4.07 1.15 -1.84
N ILE A 30 -2.75 1.15 -1.58
CA ILE A 30 -2.13 0.18 -0.67
C ILE A 30 -2.72 0.30 0.74
N ILE A 31 -2.77 1.53 1.29
CA ILE A 31 -3.34 1.78 2.62
C ILE A 31 -4.80 1.33 2.70
N HIS A 32 -5.60 1.69 1.69
CA HIS A 32 -7.01 1.34 1.62
C HIS A 32 -7.23 -0.19 1.59
N ILE A 33 -6.53 -0.89 0.70
CA ILE A 33 -6.68 -2.35 0.57
C ILE A 33 -6.13 -3.08 1.79
N GLU A 34 -5.03 -2.60 2.39
CA GLU A 34 -4.51 -3.14 3.64
C GLU A 34 -5.57 -3.09 4.75
N GLY A 35 -6.26 -1.95 4.87
CA GLY A 35 -7.35 -1.77 5.84
C GLY A 35 -8.53 -2.71 5.57
N ILE A 36 -8.93 -2.88 4.31
CA ILE A 36 -10.00 -3.83 3.94
C ILE A 36 -9.62 -5.27 4.32
N ILE A 37 -8.40 -5.71 3.98
CA ILE A 37 -7.95 -7.08 4.27
C ILE A 37 -7.95 -7.31 5.79
N LEU A 38 -7.48 -6.34 6.56
CA LEU A 38 -7.47 -6.41 8.02
C LEU A 38 -8.89 -6.51 8.58
N GLY A 39 -9.79 -5.60 8.17
CA GLY A 39 -11.19 -5.61 8.62
C GLY A 39 -11.93 -6.89 8.27
N MET A 40 -11.70 -7.47 7.09
CA MET A 40 -12.26 -8.78 6.71
C MET A 40 -11.70 -9.92 7.57
N ARG A 41 -10.40 -9.87 7.91
CA ARG A 41 -9.73 -10.87 8.75
C ARG A 41 -10.24 -10.83 10.20
N GLU A 42 -10.50 -9.64 10.72
CA GLU A 42 -10.95 -9.41 12.10
C GLU A 42 -12.47 -9.48 12.26
N SER A 43 -13.22 -9.62 11.17
CA SER A 43 -14.69 -9.77 11.21
C SER A 43 -15.13 -11.05 11.92
N ASN A 44 -16.33 -11.03 12.50
CA ASN A 44 -16.97 -12.20 13.13
C ASN A 44 -17.35 -13.32 12.13
N GLU A 45 -17.29 -13.04 10.81
CA GLU A 45 -17.65 -13.97 9.74
C GLU A 45 -16.50 -14.14 8.72
N PRO A 46 -15.29 -14.57 9.13
CA PRO A 46 -14.11 -14.55 8.26
C PRO A 46 -14.25 -15.46 7.03
N ASN A 47 -15.04 -16.54 7.13
CA ASN A 47 -15.29 -17.47 6.02
C ASN A 47 -16.19 -16.87 4.93
N LYS A 48 -17.11 -15.96 5.29
CA LYS A 48 -18.01 -15.30 4.34
C LYS A 48 -17.24 -14.43 3.35
N TYR A 49 -16.15 -13.83 3.82
CA TYR A 49 -15.33 -12.92 3.03
C TYR A 49 -14.14 -13.61 2.33
N TYR A 50 -14.03 -14.95 2.37
CA TYR A 50 -12.86 -15.67 1.86
C TYR A 50 -12.50 -15.27 0.41
N THR A 51 -13.47 -15.33 -0.51
CA THR A 51 -13.26 -14.99 -1.92
C THR A 51 -12.88 -13.53 -2.12
N GLN A 52 -13.52 -12.62 -1.37
CA GLN A 52 -13.25 -11.18 -1.46
C GLN A 52 -11.86 -10.86 -0.91
N ARG A 53 -11.51 -11.44 0.24
CA ARG A 53 -10.18 -11.35 0.84
C ARG A 53 -9.11 -11.82 -0.13
N TYR A 54 -9.31 -12.96 -0.80
CA TYR A 54 -8.38 -13.46 -1.80
C TYR A 54 -8.16 -12.47 -2.96
N ARG A 55 -9.23 -11.86 -3.49
CA ARG A 55 -9.14 -10.85 -4.55
C ARG A 55 -8.37 -9.61 -4.06
N HIS A 56 -8.69 -9.11 -2.88
CA HIS A 56 -7.98 -7.97 -2.29
C HIS A 56 -6.51 -8.29 -2.02
N THR A 57 -6.19 -9.48 -1.49
CA THR A 57 -4.80 -9.93 -1.32
C THR A 57 -4.06 -10.02 -2.64
N LYS A 58 -4.71 -10.46 -3.72
CA LYS A 58 -4.09 -10.47 -5.06
C LYS A 58 -3.76 -9.05 -5.53
N SER A 59 -4.74 -8.13 -5.50
CA SER A 59 -4.52 -6.72 -5.88
C SER A 59 -3.48 -6.05 -4.98
N PHE A 60 -3.46 -6.36 -3.69
CA PHE A 60 -2.46 -5.88 -2.75
C PHE A 60 -1.06 -6.34 -3.14
N ASN A 61 -0.89 -7.61 -3.49
CA ASN A 61 0.38 -8.15 -3.94
C ASN A 61 0.84 -7.55 -5.28
N GLU A 62 -0.08 -7.21 -6.17
CA GLU A 62 0.22 -6.51 -7.42
C GLU A 62 0.70 -5.08 -7.15
N LEU A 63 0.02 -4.34 -6.27
CA LEU A 63 0.41 -2.97 -5.90
C LEU A 63 1.73 -2.92 -5.15
N THR A 64 1.97 -3.85 -4.24
CA THR A 64 3.21 -3.90 -3.44
C THR A 64 4.36 -4.58 -4.17
N LYS A 65 4.08 -5.31 -5.27
CA LYS A 65 5.01 -6.25 -5.90
C LYS A 65 5.63 -7.23 -4.89
N ARG A 66 4.93 -7.49 -3.78
CA ARG A 66 5.40 -8.26 -2.62
C ARG A 66 6.70 -7.72 -2.00
N LEU A 67 7.00 -6.44 -2.19
CA LEU A 67 8.14 -5.77 -1.56
C LEU A 67 7.76 -5.32 -0.15
N PRO A 68 8.67 -5.41 0.84
CA PRO A 68 8.46 -4.79 2.14
C PRO A 68 8.32 -3.25 2.01
N PRO A 69 7.71 -2.57 3.01
CA PRO A 69 7.39 -1.14 2.93
C PRO A 69 8.60 -0.26 2.60
N GLU A 70 9.79 -0.54 3.13
CA GLU A 70 10.98 0.29 2.87
C GLU A 70 11.40 0.21 1.40
N LEU A 71 11.46 -1.00 0.85
CA LEU A 71 11.85 -1.24 -0.54
C LEU A 71 10.80 -0.71 -1.51
N LEU A 72 9.52 -0.90 -1.19
CA LEU A 72 8.41 -0.36 -1.98
C LEU A 72 8.44 1.16 -2.03
N TYR A 73 8.65 1.81 -0.87
CA TYR A 73 8.72 3.27 -0.81
C TYR A 73 9.91 3.82 -1.63
N SER A 74 11.08 3.21 -1.52
CA SER A 74 12.24 3.57 -2.35
C SER A 74 11.97 3.39 -3.84
N GLU A 75 11.32 2.29 -4.23
CA GLU A 75 10.89 2.05 -5.62
C GLU A 75 9.96 3.17 -6.12
N MET A 76 8.95 3.52 -5.32
CA MET A 76 7.96 4.54 -5.69
C MET A 76 8.59 5.91 -5.89
N ILE A 77 9.58 6.28 -5.07
CA ILE A 77 10.35 7.52 -5.26
C ILE A 77 11.13 7.48 -6.59
N LYS A 78 11.88 6.41 -6.85
CA LYS A 78 12.66 6.26 -8.10
C LYS A 78 11.78 6.32 -9.34
N LEU A 79 10.61 5.66 -9.30
CA LEU A 79 9.64 5.70 -10.38
C LEU A 79 9.07 7.11 -10.58
N SER A 80 8.93 7.89 -9.51
CA SER A 80 8.45 9.28 -9.60
C SER A 80 9.47 10.22 -10.23
N GLU A 81 10.76 9.98 -10.00
CA GLU A 81 11.87 10.74 -10.60
C GLU A 81 12.08 10.39 -12.08
N SER A 82 11.88 9.13 -12.46
CA SER A 82 12.04 8.66 -13.84
C SER A 82 11.03 9.27 -14.82
N PHE A 83 9.92 9.84 -14.34
CA PHE A 83 8.92 10.52 -15.17
C PHE A 83 9.32 11.95 -15.57
N TYR A 84 10.42 12.49 -15.03
CA TYR A 84 10.95 13.82 -15.33
C TYR A 84 12.21 13.80 -16.23
N LYS A 85 12.50 12.68 -16.89
CA LYS A 85 13.53 12.56 -17.94
C LYS A 85 12.89 12.28 -19.29
#